data_AF-A0A6S8CG35-F1
#
_entry.id   AF-A0A6S8CG35-F1
#
_cell.length_a   1.000
_cell.length_b   1.000
_cell.length_c   1.000
_cell.angle_alpha   90.00
_cell.angle_beta   90.00
_cell.angle_gamma   90.00
#
_symmetry.space_group_name_H-M   'P 1'
#
loop_
_entity.id
_entity.type
_entity.pdbx_description
1 polymer ?
#
loop_
_entity_poly.entity_id
_entity_poly.type
_entity_poly.pdbx_seq_one_letter_code
_entity_poly.pdbx_strand_id
1 'polypeptide(L)'
;TNVRKQNTYNYNSISYKEAVQPVAEMTKLSYTGNVLEPVPGFSLVEAMLPKNGLNALVYISDSISLSLGGETGLRNSNVNKSGIVIAFRGTTTNSDRCADFLLWKVDQKLPLWCSMFNRRTLNYTATALELVRRVKQKYPGIPILYTGHSLGAALAEMLSLASNGSSPSLCFASGGAKGPSSRFNLLTKSSDITCSVQIVNPWDPIVHFSMDDQIGYMCVYHNVSEPKPCAKCFQQGRASIPCEECFNDAHKYINYLHLLNRNDTPTCFLKTENNLRSAFSVQQDTVKS
;
A
#
# COMPACT_ATOMS: atom_id res chain seq x y z
N THR A 1 11.28 29.39 -19.74
CA THR A 1 10.36 28.24 -19.59
C THR A 1 11.11 26.96 -19.93
N ASN A 2 11.66 26.27 -18.92
CA ASN A 2 12.40 25.02 -19.13
C ASN A 2 11.42 23.85 -19.27
N VAL A 3 11.10 23.49 -20.51
CA VAL A 3 10.36 22.26 -20.81
C VAL A 3 11.29 21.09 -20.53
N ARG A 4 11.06 20.38 -19.41
CA ARG A 4 11.75 19.10 -19.13
C ARG A 4 11.48 18.16 -20.30
N LYS A 5 12.54 17.81 -21.03
CA LYS A 5 12.50 16.74 -22.05
C LYS A 5 12.05 15.45 -21.38
N GLN A 6 10.91 14.92 -21.80
CA GLN A 6 10.51 13.55 -21.48
C GLN A 6 11.53 12.61 -22.15
N ASN A 7 12.41 12.00 -21.37
CA ASN A 7 13.32 10.99 -21.87
C ASN A 7 12.52 9.71 -22.18
N THR A 8 12.43 9.36 -23.46
CA THR A 8 11.88 8.08 -23.92
C THR A 8 12.93 6.99 -23.77
N TYR A 9 12.87 6.23 -22.68
CA TYR A 9 13.71 5.04 -22.48
C TYR A 9 13.07 3.83 -23.16
N ASN A 10 13.82 3.22 -24.10
CA ASN A 10 13.46 1.98 -24.77
C ASN A 10 13.89 0.78 -23.90
N TYR A 11 13.13 0.53 -22.82
CA TYR A 11 13.21 -0.75 -22.11
C TYR A 11 12.46 -1.80 -22.95
N ASN A 12 12.91 -3.06 -22.96
CA ASN A 12 12.02 -4.20 -23.21
C ASN A 12 10.99 -4.19 -22.06
N SER A 13 9.98 -3.33 -22.18
CA SER A 13 9.24 -2.80 -21.04
C SER A 13 8.25 -3.84 -20.57
N ILE A 14 8.53 -4.47 -19.44
CA ILE A 14 7.50 -5.14 -18.63
C ILE A 14 6.37 -4.12 -18.49
N SER A 15 5.18 -4.49 -18.96
CA SER A 15 4.02 -3.61 -18.84
C SER A 15 3.73 -3.35 -17.36
N TYR A 16 3.16 -2.18 -17.06
CA TYR A 16 2.74 -1.85 -15.69
C TYR A 16 1.90 -2.98 -15.06
N LYS A 17 1.00 -3.58 -15.86
CA LYS A 17 0.19 -4.71 -15.42
C LYS A 17 1.04 -5.94 -15.06
N GLU A 18 1.99 -6.35 -15.90
CA GLU A 18 2.86 -7.48 -15.61
C GLU A 18 3.70 -7.29 -14.35
N ALA A 19 4.14 -6.05 -14.07
CA ALA A 19 4.91 -5.74 -12.86
C ALA A 19 4.04 -5.75 -11.59
N VAL A 20 2.80 -5.27 -11.67
CA VAL A 20 1.93 -5.04 -10.50
C VAL A 20 1.00 -6.22 -10.21
N GLN A 21 0.57 -6.98 -11.23
CA GLN A 21 -0.43 -8.04 -11.07
C GLN A 21 -0.03 -9.11 -10.03
N PRO A 22 1.21 -9.66 -10.03
CA PRO A 22 1.57 -10.68 -9.02
C PRO A 22 1.48 -10.14 -7.59
N VAL A 23 1.90 -8.89 -7.38
CA VAL A 23 1.84 -8.23 -6.07
C VAL A 23 0.40 -7.98 -5.64
N ALA A 24 -0.46 -7.64 -6.61
CA ALA A 24 -1.88 -7.47 -6.38
C ALA A 24 -2.58 -8.80 -6.00
N GLU A 25 -2.22 -9.91 -6.64
CA GLU A 25 -2.72 -11.24 -6.26
C GLU A 25 -2.23 -11.66 -4.87
N MET A 26 -0.96 -11.46 -4.53
CA MET A 26 -0.48 -11.76 -3.16
C MET A 26 -1.22 -10.95 -2.10
N THR A 27 -1.52 -9.69 -2.40
CA THR A 27 -2.32 -8.83 -1.52
C THR A 27 -3.75 -9.37 -1.38
N LYS A 28 -4.39 -9.83 -2.46
CA LYS A 28 -5.70 -10.53 -2.41
C LYS A 28 -5.64 -11.76 -1.52
N LEU A 29 -4.62 -12.61 -1.70
CA LEU A 29 -4.45 -13.85 -0.94
C LEU A 29 -4.25 -13.60 0.56
N SER A 30 -3.62 -12.48 0.93
CA SER A 30 -3.50 -12.09 2.34
C SER A 30 -4.85 -11.87 3.04
N TYR A 31 -5.91 -11.50 2.30
CA TYR A 31 -7.29 -11.42 2.82
C TYR A 31 -7.93 -12.76 3.08
N THR A 32 -7.80 -13.68 2.13
CA THR A 32 -8.45 -14.98 2.21
C THR A 32 -7.68 -15.96 3.10
N GLY A 33 -6.38 -15.73 3.29
CA GLY A 33 -5.48 -16.70 3.91
C GLY A 33 -5.32 -17.97 3.06
N ASN A 34 -5.65 -17.91 1.77
CA ASN A 34 -5.56 -19.05 0.87
C ASN A 34 -4.09 -19.32 0.50
N VAL A 35 -3.46 -20.25 1.21
CA VAL A 35 -2.06 -20.65 1.00
C VAL A 35 -1.86 -21.63 -0.15
N LEU A 36 -2.95 -22.12 -0.76
CA LEU A 36 -2.91 -23.12 -1.82
C LEU A 36 -3.02 -22.51 -3.22
N GLU A 37 -3.52 -21.28 -3.33
CA GLU A 37 -3.66 -20.58 -4.62
C GLU A 37 -2.28 -20.10 -5.10
N PRO A 38 -1.81 -20.58 -6.26
CA PRO A 38 -0.47 -20.24 -6.74
C PRO A 38 -0.44 -18.80 -7.28
N VAL A 39 0.71 -18.15 -7.12
CA VAL A 39 1.02 -16.89 -7.81
C VAL A 39 2.12 -17.18 -8.82
N PRO A 40 1.86 -17.09 -10.14
CA PRO A 40 2.85 -17.46 -11.17
C PRO A 40 4.20 -16.77 -10.96
N GLY A 41 5.28 -17.57 -10.94
CA GLY A 41 6.66 -17.09 -10.72
C GLY A 41 7.04 -16.87 -9.25
N PHE A 42 6.17 -17.23 -8.30
CA PHE A 42 6.40 -17.08 -6.87
C PHE A 42 6.01 -18.35 -6.09
N SER A 43 6.78 -18.64 -5.05
CA SER A 43 6.52 -19.72 -4.09
C SER A 43 6.21 -19.12 -2.72
N LEU A 44 5.15 -19.59 -2.06
CA LEU A 44 4.86 -19.24 -0.67
C LEU A 44 5.86 -19.95 0.25
N VAL A 45 6.55 -19.20 1.10
CA VAL A 45 7.63 -19.73 1.97
C VAL A 45 7.39 -19.57 3.47
N GLU A 46 6.47 -18.68 3.85
CA GLU A 46 6.03 -18.47 5.23
C GLU A 46 4.63 -17.85 5.24
N ALA A 47 3.83 -18.20 6.24
CA ALA A 47 2.50 -17.64 6.44
C ALA A 47 2.25 -17.39 7.93
N MET A 48 1.69 -16.22 8.25
CA MET A 48 1.18 -15.87 9.57
C MET A 48 -0.34 -15.69 9.44
N LEU A 49 -1.10 -16.66 9.95
CA LEU A 49 -2.56 -16.71 9.82
C LEU A 49 -3.25 -16.90 11.18
N PRO A 50 -2.97 -16.07 12.21
CA PRO A 50 -3.69 -16.19 13.46
C PRO A 50 -5.19 -15.87 13.28
N LYS A 51 -6.04 -16.45 14.14
CA LYS A 51 -7.47 -16.11 14.17
C LYS A 51 -7.71 -14.62 14.44
N ASN A 52 -6.88 -14.02 15.30
CA ASN A 52 -6.88 -12.60 15.63
C ASN A 52 -5.45 -12.06 15.54
N GLY A 53 -5.30 -10.83 15.06
CA GLY A 53 -4.00 -10.19 14.89
C GLY A 53 -3.55 -10.15 13.42
N LEU A 54 -2.28 -9.81 13.25
CA LEU A 54 -1.66 -9.59 11.95
C LEU A 54 -1.66 -10.85 11.09
N ASN A 55 -2.28 -10.75 9.91
CA ASN A 55 -2.14 -11.74 8.84
C ASN A 55 -1.12 -11.27 7.81
N ALA A 56 -0.19 -12.16 7.46
CA ALA A 56 0.82 -11.90 6.44
C ALA A 56 1.21 -13.17 5.68
N LEU A 57 1.50 -13.03 4.39
CA LEU A 57 2.01 -14.09 3.52
C LEU A 57 3.36 -13.67 2.96
N VAL A 58 4.32 -14.59 2.93
CA VAL A 58 5.68 -14.35 2.43
C VAL A 58 5.93 -15.22 1.21
N TYR A 59 6.23 -14.57 0.10
CA TYR A 59 6.53 -15.20 -1.18
C TYR A 59 7.99 -14.98 -1.55
N ILE A 60 8.59 -15.93 -2.26
CA ILE A 60 9.89 -15.78 -2.91
C ILE A 60 9.73 -16.02 -4.41
N SER A 61 10.41 -15.22 -5.23
CA SER A 61 10.58 -15.50 -6.67
C SER A 61 12.00 -15.96 -6.95
N ASP A 62 12.16 -16.94 -7.83
CA ASP A 62 13.46 -17.43 -8.28
C ASP A 62 13.98 -16.72 -9.55
N SER A 63 13.15 -15.89 -10.18
CA SER A 63 13.43 -15.35 -11.52
C SER A 63 12.99 -13.91 -11.76
N ILE A 64 12.23 -13.30 -10.87
CA ILE A 64 11.68 -11.95 -11.10
C ILE A 64 12.54 -10.89 -10.41
N SER A 65 13.19 -10.07 -11.23
CA SER A 65 13.79 -8.82 -10.78
C SER A 65 12.67 -7.84 -10.43
N LEU A 66 12.46 -7.61 -9.13
CA LEU A 66 11.55 -6.58 -8.63
C LEU A 66 12.18 -5.19 -8.82
N SER A 67 12.26 -4.69 -10.05
CA SER A 67 12.70 -3.32 -10.30
C SER A 67 11.49 -2.37 -10.33
N LEU A 68 11.14 -1.80 -9.18
CA LEU A 68 10.28 -0.61 -9.11
C LEU A 68 11.15 0.61 -9.48
N GLY A 69 11.53 0.72 -10.74
CA GLY A 69 12.49 1.71 -11.23
C GLY A 69 11.81 2.96 -11.80
N GLY A 70 11.70 4.01 -10.98
CA GLY A 70 11.58 5.39 -11.45
C GLY A 70 12.86 6.16 -11.12
N GLU A 71 13.57 6.67 -12.14
CA GLU A 71 14.70 7.65 -12.17
C GLU A 71 15.87 7.57 -11.15
N THR A 72 15.83 6.79 -10.07
CA THR A 72 16.82 6.84 -8.97
C THR A 72 18.09 6.03 -9.18
N GLY A 73 18.39 5.59 -10.41
CA GLY A 73 19.75 5.16 -10.75
C GLY A 73 20.16 3.76 -10.27
N LEU A 74 19.21 2.84 -10.02
CA LEU A 74 19.51 1.40 -9.95
C LEU A 74 19.83 0.86 -11.35
N ARG A 75 21.05 1.15 -11.81
CA ARG A 75 21.61 0.69 -13.09
C ARG A 75 21.77 -0.83 -13.12
N ASN A 76 21.18 -1.44 -14.14
CA ASN A 76 21.63 -2.64 -14.89
C ASN A 76 22.71 -3.50 -14.23
N SER A 77 22.36 -4.26 -13.19
CA SER A 77 23.03 -5.53 -12.95
C SER A 77 22.08 -6.62 -13.43
N ASN A 78 22.43 -7.30 -14.53
CA ASN A 78 21.81 -8.53 -15.06
C ASN A 78 21.96 -9.70 -14.06
N VAL A 79 21.51 -9.50 -12.84
CA VAL A 79 21.48 -10.53 -11.83
C VAL A 79 20.01 -10.91 -11.72
N ASN A 80 19.71 -12.15 -12.12
CA ASN A 80 18.49 -12.85 -11.73
C ASN A 80 18.47 -12.92 -10.20
N LYS A 81 18.13 -11.81 -9.54
CA LYS A 81 18.04 -11.76 -8.09
C LYS A 81 16.66 -12.25 -7.74
N SER A 82 16.63 -13.32 -6.97
CA SER A 82 15.44 -13.69 -6.21
C SER A 82 14.92 -12.48 -5.46
N GLY A 83 13.60 -12.36 -5.33
CA GLY A 83 12.95 -11.29 -4.59
C GLY A 83 11.94 -11.88 -3.62
N ILE A 84 11.83 -11.28 -2.44
CA ILE A 84 10.81 -11.64 -1.46
C ILE A 84 9.70 -10.61 -1.48
N VAL A 85 8.46 -11.06 -1.45
CA VAL A 85 7.29 -10.19 -1.25
C VAL A 85 6.61 -10.56 0.06
N ILE A 86 6.42 -9.59 0.95
CA ILE A 86 5.62 -9.78 2.16
C ILE A 86 4.31 -9.01 1.99
N ALA A 87 3.21 -9.76 1.92
CA ALA A 87 1.87 -9.24 1.73
C ALA A 87 1.09 -9.23 3.04
N PHE A 88 0.70 -8.04 3.50
CA PHE A 88 -0.07 -7.84 4.72
C PHE A 88 -1.56 -7.69 4.42
N ARG A 89 -2.37 -8.38 5.22
CA ARG A 89 -3.83 -8.24 5.18
C ARG A 89 -4.24 -6.87 5.71
N GLY A 90 -5.25 -6.27 5.09
CA GLY A 90 -5.98 -5.15 5.70
C GLY A 90 -6.99 -5.59 6.77
N THR A 91 -7.96 -4.72 7.03
CA THR A 91 -8.93 -4.90 8.11
C THR A 91 -10.04 -5.89 7.75
N THR A 92 -10.15 -7.01 8.47
CA THR A 92 -11.26 -7.99 8.30
C THR A 92 -11.87 -8.46 9.62
N THR A 93 -11.21 -8.20 10.76
CA THR A 93 -11.60 -8.68 12.09
C THR A 93 -11.68 -7.51 13.09
N ASN A 94 -12.27 -7.76 14.26
CA ASN A 94 -12.26 -6.78 15.34
C ASN A 94 -10.84 -6.47 15.83
N SER A 95 -9.93 -7.46 15.88
CA SER A 95 -8.53 -7.17 16.24
C SER A 95 -7.85 -6.22 15.25
N ASP A 96 -8.16 -6.32 13.96
CA ASP A 96 -7.63 -5.37 12.96
C ASP A 96 -8.18 -3.97 13.20
N ARG A 97 -9.48 -3.84 13.48
CA ARG A 97 -10.09 -2.54 13.80
C ARG A 97 -9.44 -1.91 15.04
N CYS A 98 -9.15 -2.70 16.08
CA CYS A 98 -8.39 -2.19 17.24
C CYS A 98 -6.98 -1.72 16.86
N ALA A 99 -6.30 -2.45 15.97
CA ALA A 99 -5.01 -2.02 15.44
C ALA A 99 -5.15 -0.71 14.65
N ASP A 100 -6.22 -0.52 13.86
CA ASP A 100 -6.51 0.75 13.18
C ASP A 100 -6.64 1.91 14.19
N PHE A 101 -7.39 1.71 15.29
CA PHE A 101 -7.50 2.73 16.34
C PHE A 101 -6.14 3.07 16.94
N LEU A 102 -5.32 2.07 17.27
CA LEU A 102 -3.97 2.29 17.80
C LEU A 102 -3.05 3.02 16.81
N LEU A 103 -3.24 2.81 15.50
CA LEU A 103 -2.44 3.43 14.46
C LEU A 103 -2.92 4.84 14.08
N TRP A 104 -4.20 5.17 14.12
CA TRP A 104 -4.66 6.49 13.62
C TRP A 104 -5.45 7.32 14.61
N LYS A 105 -5.81 6.77 15.78
CA LYS A 105 -6.71 7.41 16.77
C LYS A 105 -6.08 7.43 18.16
N VAL A 106 -4.81 7.81 18.25
CA VAL A 106 -4.04 7.76 19.52
C VAL A 106 -4.61 8.61 20.64
N ASP A 107 -5.28 9.71 20.33
CA ASP A 107 -5.89 10.59 21.33
C ASP A 107 -7.30 10.13 21.74
N GLN A 108 -7.79 9.03 21.14
CA GLN A 108 -9.10 8.48 21.43
C GLN A 108 -8.98 7.26 22.33
N LYS A 109 -9.89 7.15 23.30
CA LYS A 109 -10.03 5.93 24.09
C LYS A 109 -10.39 4.78 23.17
N LEU A 110 -9.67 3.67 23.27
CA LEU A 110 -10.01 2.46 22.53
C LEU A 110 -11.43 2.00 22.87
N PRO A 111 -12.19 1.49 21.89
CA PRO A 111 -13.48 0.85 22.16
C PRO A 111 -13.35 -0.25 23.21
N LEU A 112 -14.34 -0.40 24.09
CA LEU A 112 -14.28 -1.36 25.22
C LEU A 112 -13.99 -2.79 24.76
N TRP A 113 -14.56 -3.21 23.63
CA TRP A 113 -14.33 -4.55 23.07
C TRP A 113 -12.88 -4.80 22.64
N CYS A 114 -12.02 -3.78 22.51
CA CYS A 114 -10.60 -3.99 22.29
C CYS A 114 -9.87 -4.61 23.49
N SER A 115 -10.43 -4.53 24.70
CA SER A 115 -9.81 -5.13 25.90
C SER A 115 -9.80 -6.66 25.87
N MET A 116 -10.54 -7.31 24.96
CA MET A 116 -10.53 -8.76 24.79
C MET A 116 -9.25 -9.28 24.11
N PHE A 117 -8.48 -8.40 23.46
CA PHE A 117 -7.24 -8.75 22.80
C PHE A 117 -6.05 -8.32 23.66
N ASN A 118 -5.07 -9.21 23.78
CA ASN A 118 -3.83 -8.86 24.48
C ASN A 118 -2.99 -7.86 23.65
N ARG A 119 -2.07 -7.16 24.32
CA ARG A 119 -1.19 -6.16 23.67
C ARG A 119 -0.39 -6.73 22.50
N ARG A 120 0.05 -7.99 22.56
CA ARG A 120 0.82 -8.62 21.49
C ARG A 120 -0.03 -8.79 20.23
N THR A 121 -1.28 -9.25 20.38
CA THR A 121 -2.24 -9.39 19.26
C THR A 121 -2.48 -8.06 18.56
N LEU A 122 -2.54 -6.95 19.30
CA LEU A 122 -2.83 -5.63 18.73
C LEU A 122 -1.59 -4.89 18.21
N ASN A 123 -0.38 -5.32 18.57
CA ASN A 123 0.86 -4.66 18.15
C ASN A 123 1.33 -5.14 16.77
N TYR A 124 0.63 -4.70 15.73
CA TYR A 124 0.88 -5.12 14.35
C TYR A 124 2.27 -4.68 13.88
N THR A 125 2.71 -3.47 14.25
CA THR A 125 4.04 -2.96 13.88
C THR A 125 5.16 -3.84 14.44
N ALA A 126 5.15 -4.17 15.74
CA ALA A 126 6.18 -5.04 16.32
C ALA A 126 6.12 -6.46 15.76
N THR A 127 4.91 -6.99 15.54
CA THR A 127 4.73 -8.33 14.97
C THR A 127 5.25 -8.40 13.52
N ALA A 128 5.01 -7.35 12.73
CA ALA A 128 5.51 -7.26 11.37
C ALA A 128 7.04 -7.11 11.32
N LEU A 129 7.63 -6.30 12.22
CA LEU A 129 9.09 -6.21 12.36
C LEU A 129 9.73 -7.55 12.75
N GLU A 130 9.08 -8.31 13.65
CA GLU A 130 9.53 -9.66 14.02
C GLU A 130 9.50 -10.60 12.80
N LEU A 131 8.43 -10.58 12.01
CA LEU A 131 8.35 -11.34 10.75
C LEU A 131 9.48 -10.97 9.79
N VAL A 132 9.68 -9.67 9.53
CA VAL A 132 10.76 -9.20 8.64
C VAL A 132 12.13 -9.66 9.14
N ARG A 133 12.38 -9.61 10.46
CA ARG A 133 13.63 -10.11 11.04
C ARG A 133 13.82 -11.60 10.78
N ARG A 134 12.79 -12.43 10.97
CA ARG A 134 12.85 -13.88 10.69
C ARG A 134 13.12 -14.16 9.21
N VAL A 135 12.41 -13.46 8.32
CA VAL A 135 12.58 -13.58 6.87
C VAL A 135 14.01 -13.20 6.46
N LYS A 136 14.55 -12.08 6.95
CA LYS A 136 15.95 -11.66 6.69
C LYS A 136 16.98 -12.64 7.22
N GLN A 137 16.72 -13.29 8.36
CA GLN A 137 17.58 -14.33 8.91
C GLN A 137 17.56 -15.60 8.05
N LYS A 138 16.38 -16.00 7.55
CA LYS A 138 16.20 -17.19 6.72
C LYS A 138 16.71 -16.99 5.28
N TYR A 139 16.60 -15.77 4.76
CA TYR A 139 16.94 -15.41 3.38
C TYR A 139 17.89 -14.19 3.34
N PRO A 140 19.13 -14.34 3.81
CA PRO A 140 20.07 -13.24 3.89
C PRO A 140 20.41 -12.67 2.51
N GLY A 141 20.42 -11.34 2.39
CA GLY A 141 20.81 -10.63 1.16
C GLY A 141 19.76 -10.61 0.05
N ILE A 142 18.63 -11.30 0.21
CA ILE A 142 17.53 -11.27 -0.76
C ILE A 142 16.72 -9.97 -0.57
N PRO A 143 16.50 -9.15 -1.62
CA PRO A 143 15.70 -7.93 -1.53
C PRO A 143 14.25 -8.26 -1.16
N ILE A 144 13.64 -7.38 -0.35
CA ILE A 144 12.25 -7.51 0.10
C ILE A 144 11.42 -6.36 -0.46
N LEU A 145 10.26 -6.68 -1.01
CA LEU A 145 9.17 -5.77 -1.34
C LEU A 145 8.04 -5.98 -0.33
N TYR A 146 7.51 -4.90 0.22
CA TYR A 146 6.32 -4.93 1.07
C TYR A 146 5.07 -4.58 0.26
N THR A 147 3.95 -5.24 0.54
CA THR A 147 2.66 -4.91 -0.08
C THR A 147 1.50 -5.10 0.89
N GLY A 148 0.39 -4.46 0.58
CA GLY A 148 -0.87 -4.66 1.28
C GLY A 148 -1.94 -3.72 0.76
N HIS A 149 -3.13 -3.84 1.34
CA HIS A 149 -4.24 -2.92 1.11
C HIS A 149 -4.78 -2.38 2.44
N SER A 150 -5.26 -1.13 2.45
CA SER A 150 -5.85 -0.51 3.66
C SER A 150 -4.86 -0.50 4.83
N LEU A 151 -5.22 -1.07 5.98
CA LEU A 151 -4.29 -1.32 7.10
C LEU A 151 -2.98 -2.00 6.68
N GLY A 152 -3.06 -3.02 5.82
CA GLY A 152 -1.89 -3.76 5.35
C GLY A 152 -0.96 -2.91 4.49
N ALA A 153 -1.52 -1.97 3.72
CA ALA A 153 -0.74 -1.01 2.94
C ALA A 153 0.07 -0.08 3.86
N ALA A 154 -0.57 0.53 4.86
CA ALA A 154 0.14 1.41 5.78
C ALA A 154 1.25 0.67 6.55
N LEU A 155 1.03 -0.59 6.93
CA LEU A 155 2.08 -1.42 7.55
C LEU A 155 3.24 -1.68 6.60
N ALA A 156 2.97 -1.99 5.33
CA ALA A 156 4.01 -2.16 4.31
C ALA A 156 4.86 -0.89 4.15
N GLU A 157 4.22 0.28 4.11
CA GLU A 157 4.91 1.58 4.04
C GLU A 157 5.76 1.86 5.27
N MET A 158 5.23 1.61 6.47
CA MET A 158 5.98 1.76 7.73
C MET A 158 7.24 0.88 7.75
N LEU A 159 7.14 -0.35 7.25
CA LEU A 159 8.30 -1.26 7.17
C LEU A 159 9.30 -0.82 6.10
N SER A 160 8.83 -0.23 4.99
CA SER A 160 9.73 0.37 4.01
C SER A 160 10.55 1.49 4.62
N LEU A 161 9.91 2.38 5.39
CA LEU A 161 10.60 3.42 6.17
C LEU A 161 11.54 2.85 7.22
N ALA A 162 11.10 1.84 7.99
CA ALA A 162 11.94 1.17 8.99
C ALA A 162 13.20 0.52 8.39
N SER A 163 13.17 0.22 7.09
CA SER A 163 14.31 -0.31 6.34
C SER A 163 15.24 0.79 5.80
N ASN A 164 15.01 2.07 6.13
CA ASN A 164 15.67 3.24 5.53
C ASN A 164 15.61 3.19 4.00
N GLY A 165 14.45 2.80 3.44
CA GLY A 165 14.23 2.68 2.00
C GLY A 165 14.94 1.51 1.30
N SER A 166 15.70 0.67 2.02
CA SER A 166 16.38 -0.50 1.44
C SER A 166 15.43 -1.62 0.98
N SER A 167 14.17 -1.58 1.43
CA SER A 167 13.10 -2.50 1.04
C SER A 167 11.89 -1.65 0.64
N PRO A 168 11.55 -1.54 -0.66
CA PRO A 168 10.45 -0.69 -1.11
C PRO A 168 9.09 -1.25 -0.71
N SER A 169 8.04 -0.44 -0.87
CA SER A 169 6.64 -0.87 -0.76
C SER A 169 5.84 -0.54 -2.02
N LEU A 170 4.94 -1.45 -2.42
CA LEU A 170 3.92 -1.24 -3.42
C LEU A 170 2.56 -1.49 -2.77
N CYS A 171 1.75 -0.46 -2.61
CA CYS A 171 0.60 -0.47 -1.71
C CYS A 171 -0.68 -0.10 -2.44
N PHE A 172 -1.82 -0.56 -1.94
CA PHE A 172 -3.14 -0.22 -2.46
C PHE A 172 -3.96 0.47 -1.38
N ALA A 173 -4.52 1.65 -1.66
CA ALA A 173 -5.39 2.34 -0.71
C ALA A 173 -4.80 2.57 0.70
N SER A 174 -3.56 3.05 0.81
CA SER A 174 -2.95 3.26 2.13
C SER A 174 -3.76 4.25 2.97
N GLY A 175 -3.90 3.98 4.26
CA GLY A 175 -4.46 4.91 5.24
C GLY A 175 -3.50 6.02 5.68
N GLY A 176 -2.34 6.14 5.01
CA GLY A 176 -1.29 7.08 5.35
C GLY A 176 -0.37 6.55 6.44
N ALA A 177 0.94 6.57 6.16
CA ALA A 177 1.97 6.04 7.05
C ALA A 177 2.77 7.11 7.79
N LYS A 178 2.69 8.39 7.42
CA LYS A 178 3.49 9.48 8.02
C LYS A 178 3.24 9.64 9.53
N GLY A 179 1.99 9.81 9.92
CA GLY A 179 1.58 9.91 11.32
C GLY A 179 2.00 8.68 12.15
N PRO A 180 1.57 7.46 11.78
CA PRO A 180 2.01 6.24 12.44
C PRO A 180 3.53 6.10 12.53
N SER A 181 4.26 6.27 11.43
CA SER A 181 5.72 6.10 11.38
C SER A 181 6.47 7.07 12.29
N SER A 182 6.04 8.34 12.36
CA SER A 182 6.60 9.34 13.28
C SER A 182 6.58 8.83 14.72
N ARG A 183 5.45 8.27 15.16
CA ARG A 183 5.27 7.83 16.55
C ARG A 183 6.12 6.62 16.92
N PHE A 184 6.43 5.77 15.94
CA PHE A 184 7.33 4.63 16.14
C PHE A 184 8.80 4.98 15.86
N ASN A 185 9.13 6.26 15.65
CA ASN A 185 10.47 6.74 15.28
C ASN A 185 11.04 6.02 14.04
N LEU A 186 10.19 5.74 13.05
CA LEU A 186 10.58 5.06 11.80
C LEU A 186 10.93 6.06 10.69
N LEU A 187 10.61 7.34 10.85
CA LEU A 187 10.99 8.39 9.90
C LEU A 187 12.39 8.88 10.22
N THR A 188 13.37 8.44 9.42
CA THR A 188 14.78 8.77 9.65
C THR A 188 15.24 9.90 8.74
N LYS A 189 14.86 9.93 7.44
CA LYS A 189 15.19 11.02 6.49
C LYS A 189 14.12 11.26 5.41
N SER A 190 14.11 12.46 4.82
CA SER A 190 13.24 12.81 3.68
C SER A 190 13.54 12.00 2.41
N SER A 191 14.77 11.53 2.24
CA SER A 191 15.18 10.64 1.13
C SER A 191 14.46 9.30 1.15
N ASP A 192 14.04 8.83 2.32
CA ASP A 192 13.47 7.48 2.49
C ASP A 192 12.01 7.42 2.04
N ILE A 193 11.41 8.58 1.78
CA ILE A 193 10.03 8.74 1.33
C ILE A 193 9.85 8.18 -0.08
N THR A 194 10.88 8.15 -0.93
CA THR A 194 10.74 7.77 -2.35
C THR A 194 10.59 6.26 -2.58
N CYS A 195 10.72 5.43 -1.54
CA CYS A 195 10.69 3.97 -1.65
C CYS A 195 9.29 3.36 -1.52
N SER A 196 8.25 4.19 -1.36
CA SER A 196 6.84 3.75 -1.40
C SER A 196 6.18 4.16 -2.71
N VAL A 197 5.42 3.23 -3.29
CA VAL A 197 4.49 3.46 -4.40
C VAL A 197 3.09 3.08 -3.97
N GLN A 198 2.14 3.98 -4.12
CA GLN A 198 0.74 3.76 -3.80
C GLN A 198 -0.12 3.76 -5.04
N ILE A 199 -0.89 2.70 -5.25
CA ILE A 199 -1.93 2.60 -6.26
C ILE A 199 -3.23 3.12 -5.67
N VAL A 200 -3.81 4.12 -6.33
CA VAL A 200 -4.90 4.94 -5.78
C VAL A 200 -6.13 4.91 -6.68
N ASN A 201 -7.25 4.49 -6.10
CA ASN A 201 -8.57 4.83 -6.61
C ASN A 201 -8.91 6.24 -6.10
N PRO A 202 -9.16 7.22 -6.98
CA PRO A 202 -9.38 8.60 -6.58
C PRO A 202 -10.62 8.81 -5.68
N TRP A 203 -11.58 7.89 -5.74
CA TRP A 203 -12.81 7.94 -4.97
C TRP A 203 -12.74 7.15 -3.66
N ASP A 204 -11.58 6.58 -3.34
CA ASP A 204 -11.41 5.86 -2.09
C ASP A 204 -11.34 6.84 -0.90
N PRO A 205 -12.29 6.79 0.04
CA PRO A 205 -12.34 7.73 1.15
C PRO A 205 -11.18 7.55 2.13
N ILE A 206 -10.58 6.36 2.22
CA ILE A 206 -9.41 6.17 3.07
C ILE A 206 -8.26 7.00 2.54
N VAL A 207 -7.97 6.92 1.24
CA VAL A 207 -6.88 7.71 0.63
C VAL A 207 -7.21 9.19 0.66
N HIS A 208 -8.46 9.56 0.30
CA HIS A 208 -8.90 10.95 0.28
C HIS A 208 -8.69 11.67 1.63
N PHE A 209 -9.09 11.04 2.74
CA PHE A 209 -8.95 11.65 4.07
C PHE A 209 -7.59 11.46 4.73
N SER A 210 -6.67 10.72 4.11
CA SER A 210 -5.31 10.51 4.63
C SER A 210 -4.23 11.12 3.73
N MET A 211 -4.61 12.00 2.79
CA MET A 211 -3.71 12.65 1.83
C MET A 211 -2.46 13.28 2.47
N ASP A 212 -2.62 13.95 3.60
CA ASP A 212 -1.51 14.62 4.30
C ASP A 212 -0.58 13.65 5.02
N ASP A 213 -1.04 12.41 5.23
CA ASP A 213 -0.29 11.31 5.83
C ASP A 213 0.33 10.36 4.81
N GLN A 214 0.09 10.57 3.51
CA GLN A 214 0.69 9.75 2.45
C GLN A 214 2.18 10.06 2.27
N ILE A 215 2.92 9.06 1.79
CA ILE A 215 4.36 9.12 1.52
C ILE A 215 4.67 8.53 0.15
N GLY A 216 5.78 8.95 -0.44
CA GLY A 216 6.29 8.38 -1.69
C GLY A 216 5.49 8.76 -2.92
N TYR A 217 5.48 7.86 -3.90
CA TYR A 217 4.77 8.06 -5.16
C TYR A 217 3.30 7.67 -5.01
N MET A 218 2.41 8.53 -5.50
CA MET A 218 1.00 8.22 -5.64
C MET A 218 0.68 8.04 -7.12
N CYS A 219 0.23 6.85 -7.48
CA CYS A 219 -0.17 6.44 -8.82
C CYS A 219 -1.71 6.41 -8.88
N VAL A 220 -2.29 7.48 -9.42
CA VAL A 220 -3.74 7.72 -9.42
C VAL A 220 -4.36 7.34 -10.77
N TYR A 221 -5.46 6.59 -10.75
CA TYR A 221 -6.26 6.31 -11.94
C TYR A 221 -7.19 7.48 -12.27
N HIS A 222 -7.26 7.89 -13.54
CA HIS A 222 -8.01 9.09 -13.96
C HIS A 222 -9.42 8.83 -14.51
N ASN A 223 -9.71 7.62 -15.00
CA ASN A 223 -11.00 7.29 -15.65
C ASN A 223 -11.87 6.38 -14.77
N VAL A 224 -12.03 6.72 -13.49
CA VAL A 224 -12.83 5.95 -12.54
C VAL A 224 -14.15 6.67 -12.30
N SER A 225 -15.27 5.98 -12.51
CA SER A 225 -16.60 6.54 -12.25
C SER A 225 -16.77 6.86 -10.77
N GLU A 226 -17.24 8.07 -10.46
CA GLU A 226 -17.52 8.50 -9.08
C GLU A 226 -18.72 7.73 -8.50
N PRO A 227 -18.56 7.03 -7.37
CA PRO A 227 -19.70 6.51 -6.63
C PRO A 227 -20.52 7.66 -6.04
N LYS A 228 -21.84 7.66 -6.27
CA LYS A 228 -22.78 8.66 -5.73
C LYS A 228 -22.59 9.00 -4.24
N PRO A 229 -22.36 8.05 -3.31
CA PRO A 229 -22.15 8.40 -1.91
C PRO A 229 -20.83 9.14 -1.66
N CYS A 230 -19.81 8.98 -2.50
CA CYS A 230 -18.50 9.59 -2.31
C CYS A 230 -18.50 11.12 -2.50
N ALA A 231 -19.27 11.63 -3.47
CA ALA A 231 -19.46 13.07 -3.64
C ALA A 231 -19.92 13.75 -2.35
N LYS A 232 -20.94 13.15 -1.69
CA LYS A 232 -21.49 13.65 -0.44
C LYS A 232 -20.53 13.43 0.73
N CYS A 233 -19.87 12.28 0.77
CA CYS A 233 -18.86 11.98 1.78
C CYS A 233 -17.77 13.05 1.83
N PHE A 234 -17.21 13.44 0.67
CA PHE A 234 -16.12 14.41 0.62
C PHE A 234 -16.56 15.84 0.96
N GLN A 235 -17.84 16.16 0.79
CA GLN A 235 -18.43 17.44 1.21
C GLN A 235 -18.72 17.49 2.72
N GLN A 236 -19.20 16.37 3.29
CA GLN A 236 -19.68 16.31 4.68
C GLN A 236 -18.63 15.84 5.68
N GLY A 237 -17.53 15.24 5.20
CA GLY A 237 -16.43 14.77 6.02
C GLY A 237 -16.61 13.34 6.56
N ARG A 238 -15.52 12.82 7.13
CA ARG A 238 -15.27 11.40 7.43
C ARG A 238 -16.28 10.72 8.36
N ALA A 239 -16.98 11.46 9.22
CA ALA A 239 -17.91 10.91 10.21
C ALA A 239 -19.37 10.82 9.71
N SER A 240 -19.63 11.15 8.44
CA SER A 240 -20.98 11.19 7.87
C SER A 240 -21.46 9.81 7.40
N ILE A 241 -22.78 9.56 7.42
CA ILE A 241 -23.39 8.32 6.88
C ILE A 241 -22.97 8.08 5.41
N PRO A 242 -22.96 9.08 4.51
CA PRO A 242 -22.48 8.90 3.15
C PRO A 242 -21.03 8.42 3.04
N CYS A 243 -20.19 8.67 4.04
CA CYS A 243 -18.82 8.14 4.04
C CYS A 243 -18.74 6.66 4.35
N GLU A 244 -19.65 6.11 5.15
CA GLU A 244 -19.71 4.66 5.36
C GLU A 244 -20.13 3.96 4.06
N GLU A 245 -21.14 4.48 3.37
CA GLU A 245 -21.56 3.99 2.05
C GLU A 245 -20.44 4.11 1.02
N CYS A 246 -19.78 5.28 0.93
CA CYS A 246 -18.65 5.49 0.04
C CYS A 246 -17.50 4.52 0.34
N PHE A 247 -17.20 4.28 1.62
CA PHE A 247 -16.17 3.31 2.02
C PHE A 247 -16.53 1.91 1.53
N ASN A 248 -17.77 1.48 1.77
CA ASN A 248 -18.25 0.18 1.33
C ASN A 248 -18.24 0.03 -0.20
N ASP A 249 -18.41 1.11 -0.96
CA ASP A 249 -18.41 1.06 -2.42
C ASP A 249 -17.01 1.17 -3.02
N ALA A 250 -16.20 2.13 -2.56
CA ALA A 250 -14.94 2.51 -3.19
C ALA A 250 -13.70 1.80 -2.59
N HIS A 251 -13.69 1.52 -1.29
CA HIS A 251 -12.53 0.96 -0.56
C HIS A 251 -12.44 -0.58 -0.62
N LYS A 252 -13.20 -1.22 -1.51
CA LYS A 252 -13.09 -2.67 -1.72
C LYS A 252 -11.84 -2.97 -2.53
N TYR A 253 -11.03 -3.92 -2.05
CA TYR A 253 -9.80 -4.31 -2.75
C TYR A 253 -10.05 -4.80 -4.20
N ILE A 254 -11.19 -5.43 -4.45
CA ILE A 254 -11.58 -5.88 -5.80
C ILE A 254 -11.65 -4.74 -6.82
N ASN A 255 -11.95 -3.51 -6.39
CA ASN A 255 -11.97 -2.35 -7.28
C ASN A 255 -10.58 -2.07 -7.85
N TYR A 256 -9.52 -2.25 -7.06
CA TYR A 256 -8.14 -2.08 -7.50
C TYR A 256 -7.73 -3.18 -8.50
N LEU A 257 -8.18 -4.42 -8.29
CA LEU A 257 -7.98 -5.50 -9.26
C LEU A 257 -8.71 -5.22 -10.58
N HIS A 258 -9.91 -4.64 -10.53
CA HIS A 258 -10.61 -4.22 -11.75
C HIS A 258 -9.87 -3.09 -12.48
N LEU A 259 -9.32 -2.11 -11.76
CA LEU A 259 -8.51 -1.04 -12.37
C LEU A 259 -7.25 -1.58 -13.05
N LEU A 260 -6.55 -2.53 -12.44
CA LEU A 260 -5.40 -3.21 -13.05
C LEU A 260 -5.77 -3.99 -14.31
N ASN A 261 -6.97 -4.56 -14.35
CA ASN A 261 -7.43 -5.35 -15.48
C ASN A 261 -7.88 -4.53 -16.70
N ARG A 262 -8.12 -3.22 -16.54
CA ARG A 262 -8.53 -2.32 -17.64
C ARG A 262 -7.40 -1.98 -18.62
N ASN A 263 -6.17 -2.41 -18.37
CA ASN A 263 -4.96 -1.98 -19.08
C ASN A 263 -4.70 -0.46 -19.04
N ASP A 264 -5.44 0.28 -18.21
CA ASP A 264 -5.19 1.69 -17.92
C ASP A 264 -3.93 1.80 -17.05
N THR A 265 -3.06 2.76 -17.37
CA THR A 265 -1.88 3.08 -16.55
C THR A 265 -2.18 4.32 -15.69
N PRO A 266 -2.02 4.24 -14.36
CA PRO A 266 -2.20 5.42 -13.51
C PRO A 266 -1.10 6.46 -13.76
N THR A 267 -1.40 7.72 -13.47
CA THR A 267 -0.36 8.76 -13.45
C THR A 267 0.28 8.76 -12.07
N CYS A 268 1.60 8.59 -12.04
CA CYS A 268 2.37 8.62 -10.81
C CYS A 268 3.01 9.99 -10.59
N PHE A 269 2.91 10.51 -9.37
CA PHE A 269 3.62 11.71 -8.95
C PHE A 269 4.20 11.52 -7.55
N LEU A 270 5.36 12.13 -7.29
CA LEU A 270 5.93 12.15 -5.95
C LEU A 270 5.08 13.06 -5.06
N LYS A 271 4.65 12.54 -3.91
CA LYS A 271 3.98 13.30 -2.87
C LYS A 271 4.95 14.33 -2.29
N THR A 272 4.83 15.58 -2.77
CA THR A 272 5.41 16.76 -2.14
C THR A 272 4.31 17.56 -1.44
N GLU A 273 4.67 18.53 -0.60
CA GLU A 273 3.69 19.37 0.10
C GLU A 273 2.78 20.16 -0.85
N ASN A 274 3.22 20.45 -2.09
CA ASN A 274 2.53 21.37 -3.00
C ASN A 274 1.74 20.73 -4.16
N ASN A 275 1.90 19.43 -4.47
CA ASN A 275 1.38 18.83 -5.72
C ASN A 275 0.02 18.10 -5.62
N LEU A 276 -0.57 17.99 -4.42
CA LEU A 276 -1.72 17.10 -4.23
C LEU A 276 -3.07 17.66 -4.64
N ARG A 277 -3.37 18.91 -4.26
CA ARG A 277 -4.70 19.47 -4.47
C ARG A 277 -5.03 19.55 -5.96
N SER A 278 -4.03 19.81 -6.80
CA SER A 278 -4.16 19.86 -8.25
C SER A 278 -4.51 18.50 -8.88
N ALA A 279 -3.97 17.39 -8.37
CA ALA A 279 -4.22 16.08 -8.96
C ALA A 279 -5.68 15.62 -8.79
N PHE A 280 -6.31 16.00 -7.67
CA PHE A 280 -7.71 15.69 -7.36
C PHE A 280 -8.69 16.75 -7.86
N SER A 281 -8.29 18.02 -7.96
CA SER A 281 -9.15 19.08 -8.47
C SER A 281 -9.44 18.93 -9.97
N VAL A 282 -8.46 18.49 -10.76
CA VAL A 282 -8.63 18.26 -12.21
C VAL A 282 -9.75 17.24 -12.51
N GLN A 283 -9.97 16.29 -11.61
CA GLN A 283 -11.03 15.30 -11.73
C GLN A 283 -12.43 15.84 -11.39
N GLN A 284 -12.52 16.81 -10.47
CA GLN A 284 -13.81 17.41 -10.11
C GLN A 284 -14.34 18.36 -11.18
N ASP A 285 -13.45 19.00 -11.94
CA ASP A 285 -13.83 19.94 -12.99
C ASP A 285 -14.25 19.24 -14.28
N THR A 286 -13.72 18.05 -14.57
CA THR A 286 -14.05 17.26 -15.78
C THR A 286 -15.40 16.54 -15.72
N VAL A 287 -15.99 16.38 -14.54
CA VAL A 287 -17.31 15.75 -14.36
C VAL A 287 -18.45 16.78 -14.46
N LYS A 288 -18.13 18.08 -14.37
CA LYS A 288 -19.12 19.17 -14.42
C LYS A 288 -19.35 19.75 -15.82
N SER A 289 -18.61 19.29 -16.83
CA SER A 289 -18.71 19.68 -18.24
C SER A 289 -19.34 18.58 -19.08
#